data_AF-A0A6G0Z1W2-F1
#
_entry.id   AF-A0A6G0Z1W2-F1
#
_cell.length_a   1.000
_cell.length_b   1.000
_cell.length_c   1.000
_cell.angle_alpha   90.00
_cell.angle_beta   90.00
_cell.angle_gamma   90.00
#
_symmetry.space_group_name_H-M   'P 1'
#
loop_
_entity.id
_entity.type
_entity.pdbx_description
1 polymer ?
#
loop_
_entity_poly.entity_id
_entity_poly.type
_entity_poly.pdbx_seq_one_letter_code
_entity_poly.pdbx_strand_id
1 'polypeptide(L)' 'MCLTCGEPLTVKHLLINCRIHIDIRKSLELPDNLFEALSPTHDNTNKIITYLKQINMYNLI' A
#
# COMPACT_ATOMS: atom_id res chain seq x y z
N MET A 1 6.13 -6.65 -11.36
CA MET A 1 5.93 -5.40 -12.12
C MET A 1 4.45 -5.07 -12.10
N CYS A 2 4.07 -3.81 -11.90
CA CYS A 2 2.67 -3.38 -11.94
C CYS A 2 2.22 -3.29 -13.40
N LEU A 3 1.20 -4.08 -13.78
CA LEU A 3 0.70 -4.11 -15.16
C LEU A 3 0.00 -2.80 -15.58
N THR A 4 -0.55 -2.05 -14.62
CA THR A 4 -1.24 -0.79 -14.88
C THR A 4 -0.28 0.39 -15.05
N CYS A 5 0.83 0.39 -14.31
CA CYS A 5 1.75 1.53 -14.26
C CYS A 5 3.07 1.30 -15.00
N GLY A 6 3.42 0.06 -15.34
CA GLY A 6 4.70 -0.28 -15.97
C GLY A 6 5.91 -0.18 -15.03
N GLU A 7 5.69 0.03 -13.73
CA GLU A 7 6.75 0.21 -12.72
C GLU A 7 7.02 -1.07 -11.90
N PRO A 8 8.19 -1.21 -11.27
CA PRO A 8 8.45 -2.25 -10.29
C PRO A 8 7.43 -2.23 -9.13
N LEU A 9 7.02 -3.41 -8.66
CA LEU A 9 6.18 -3.52 -7.46
C LEU A 9 7.06 -3.27 -6.25
N THR A 10 6.94 -2.09 -5.67
CA THR A 10 7.61 -1.70 -4.42
C THR A 10 6.57 -1.25 -3.41
N VAL A 11 6.92 -1.26 -2.12
CA VAL A 11 6.05 -0.72 -1.06
C VAL A 11 5.64 0.72 -1.37
N LYS A 12 6.57 1.58 -1.79
CA LYS A 12 6.29 2.96 -2.22
C LYS A 12 5.29 3.00 -3.37
N HIS A 13 5.51 2.18 -4.40
CA HIS A 13 4.61 2.15 -5.55
C HIS A 13 3.20 1.74 -5.13
N LEU A 14 3.06 0.66 -4.36
CA LEU A 14 1.76 0.15 -3.95
C LEU A 14 1.04 1.06 -2.95
N LEU A 15 1.76 1.68 -2.03
CA LEU A 15 1.15 2.56 -1.04
C LEU A 15 0.80 3.93 -1.62
N ILE A 16 1.63 4.52 -2.48
CA ILE A 16 1.47 5.93 -2.87
C ILE A 16 1.19 6.11 -4.35
N ASN A 17 1.99 5.50 -5.23
CA ASN A 17 2.00 5.83 -6.66
C ASN A 17 0.92 5.09 -7.47
N CYS A 18 0.55 3.88 -7.07
CA CYS A 18 -0.34 3.03 -7.82
C CYS A 18 -1.81 3.37 -7.56
N ARG A 19 -2.59 3.58 -8.62
CA ARG A 19 -4.03 3.88 -8.52
C ARG A 19 -4.92 2.65 -8.60
N ILE A 20 -4.37 1.47 -8.89
CA ILE A 20 -5.13 0.24 -9.12
C ILE A 20 -5.91 -0.22 -7.87
N HIS A 21 -5.43 0.13 -6.67
CA HIS A 21 -6.02 -0.25 -5.38
C HIS A 21 -6.36 0.97 -4.52
N ILE A 22 -6.63 2.12 -5.15
CA ILE A 22 -6.87 3.38 -4.42
C ILE A 22 -8.09 3.31 -3.50
N ASP A 23 -9.13 2.56 -3.89
CA ASP A 23 -10.35 2.40 -3.09
C ASP A 23 -10.08 1.65 -1.78
N ILE A 24 -9.26 0.61 -1.83
CA ILE A 24 -8.85 -0.17 -0.66
C ILE A 24 -8.03 0.71 0.28
N ARG A 25 -7.09 1.48 -0.28
CA ARG A 25 -6.25 2.40 0.49
C ARG A 25 -7.09 3.44 1.23
N LYS A 26 -8.05 4.07 0.52
CA LYS A 26 -8.98 5.03 1.10
C LYS A 26 -9.87 4.41 2.18
N SER A 27 -10.36 3.19 1.95
CA SER A 27 -11.18 2.46 2.94
C SER A 27 -10.42 2.15 4.23
N LEU A 28 -9.10 2.01 4.17
CA LEU A 28 -8.24 1.77 5.33
C LEU A 28 -7.67 3.06 5.93
N GLU A 29 -8.05 4.22 5.39
CA GLU A 29 -7.56 5.54 5.80
C GLU A 29 -6.02 5.60 5.82
N LEU A 30 -5.39 4.97 4.83
CA LEU A 30 -3.94 4.99 4.69
C LEU A 30 -3.48 6.36 4.18
N PRO A 31 -2.50 7.00 4.84
CA PRO A 31 -2.00 8.31 4.43
C PRO A 31 -1.46 8.33 2.99
N ASP A 32 -1.68 9.43 2.28
CA ASP A 32 -1.08 9.67 0.96
C ASP A 32 0.41 10.01 1.03
N ASN A 33 0.92 10.34 2.22
CA ASN A 33 2.33 10.54 2.46
C ASN A 33 3.01 9.23 2.87
N LEU A 34 4.09 8.87 2.17
CA LEU A 34 4.81 7.61 2.44
C LEU A 34 5.37 7.54 3.86
N PHE A 35 5.91 8.66 4.37
CA PHE A 35 6.52 8.71 5.69
C PHE A 35 5.47 8.54 6.78
N GLU A 36 4.30 9.16 6.63
CA GLU A 36 3.19 8.98 7.56
C GLU A 36 2.64 7.56 7.50
N ALA A 37 2.42 7.01 6.31
CA ALA A 37 1.95 5.63 6.14
C ALA A 37 2.91 4.62 6.78
N LEU A 38 4.23 4.82 6.64
CA LEU A 38 5.26 3.96 7.22
C LEU A 38 5.62 4.32 8.67
N SER A 39 4.97 5.32 9.27
CA SER A 39 5.19 5.66 10.68
C SER A 39 4.92 4.41 11.53
N PRO A 40 5.82 4.02 12.45
CA PRO A 40 5.76 2.77 13.20
C PRO A 40 4.71 2.82 14.33
N THR A 41 3.52 3.32 14.02
CA THR A 41 2.35 3.20 14.88
C THR A 41 1.73 1.82 14.68
N HIS A 42 1.17 1.28 15.77
CA HIS A 42 0.51 -0.02 15.71
C HIS A 42 -0.67 0.00 14.71
N ASP A 43 -1.38 1.14 14.63
CA ASP A 43 -2.47 1.37 13.68
C ASP A 43 -2.00 1.30 12.21
N ASN A 44 -1.00 2.09 11.84
CA ASN A 44 -0.50 2.12 10.44
C ASN A 44 0.09 0.78 10.01
N THR A 45 0.78 0.09 10.93
CA THR A 45 1.35 -1.23 10.66
C THR A 45 0.25 -2.24 10.33
N ASN A 46 -0.83 -2.26 11.13
CA ASN A 46 -1.98 -3.14 10.90
C ASN A 46 -2.72 -2.79 9.60
N LYS A 47 -2.87 -1.50 9.29
CA LYS A 47 -3.46 -1.03 8.03
C LYS A 47 -2.65 -1.46 6.82
N ILE A 48 -1.32 -1.32 6.84
CA ILE A 48 -0.43 -1.76 5.75
C ILE A 48 -0.51 -3.28 5.58
N ILE A 49 -0.44 -4.06 6.66
CA ILE A 49 -0.52 -5.52 6.57
C ILE A 49 -1.88 -5.94 5.99
N THR A 50 -2.97 -5.30 6.42
CA THR A 50 -4.32 -5.58 5.92
C THR A 50 -4.43 -5.23 4.43
N TYR A 51 -3.94 -4.06 4.03
CA TYR A 51 -3.88 -3.63 2.63
C TYR A 51 -3.14 -4.65 1.76
N LEU A 52 -1.90 -5.02 2.15
CA LEU A 52 -1.07 -5.96 1.41
C LEU A 52 -1.72 -7.35 1.28
N LYS A 53 -2.45 -7.80 2.30
CA LYS A 53 -3.23 -9.05 2.23
C LYS A 53 -4.40 -8.94 1.25
N GLN A 54 -5.17 -7.84 1.29
CA GLN A 54 -6.32 -7.65 0.41
C GLN A 54 -5.94 -7.58 -1.08
N ILE A 55 -4.75 -7.04 -1.38
CA ILE A 55 -4.23 -6.99 -2.76
C ILE A 55 -3.36 -8.20 -3.13
N ASN A 56 -3.29 -9.22 -2.28
CA ASN A 56 -2.50 -10.44 -2.47
C ASN A 56 -0.98 -10.21 -2.66
N MET A 57 -0.43 -9.14 -2.07
CA MET A 57 0.98 -8.77 -2.17
C MET A 57 1.80 -9.06 -0.91
N TYR A 58 1.17 -9.47 0.20
CA TYR A 58 1.85 -9.65 1.50
C TYR A 58 3.03 -10.65 1.46
N ASN A 59 2.92 -11.73 0.68
CA ASN A 59 3.99 -12.75 0.57
C ASN A 59 4.97 -12.49 -0.60
N LEU A 60 4.78 -11.39 -1.32
CA LEU A 60 5.52 -11.08 -2.56
C LEU A 60 6.51 -9.92 -2.39
N ILE A 61 6.58 -9.33 -1.20
CA ILE A 61 7.37 -8.14 -0.87
C ILE A 61 8.17 -8.39 0.40
#